data_AF-A0A969N1X8-F1
#
_entry.id   AF-A0A969N1X8-F1
#
_cell.length_a   1.000
_cell.length_b   1.000
_cell.length_c   1.000
_cell.angle_alpha   90.00
_cell.angle_beta   90.00
_cell.angle_gamma   90.00
#
_symmetry.space_group_name_H-M   'P 1'
#
loop_
_entity.id
_entity.type
_entity.pdbx_description
1 polymer ?
#
loop_
_entity_poly.entity_id
_entity_poly.type
_entity_poly.pdbx_seq_one_letter_code
_entity_poly.pdbx_strand_id
1 'polypeptide(L)'
;MPTVAQAAPEFSDVGRPRRRRGGGSRGSCLIANKPPLTALVPDSSTGFTLAPSPSLWFYLPYRLTEQHSLEFVLKDSQDDLVYTKTLAGNETAPGIVNFRLPQSVILDTAQSYEWYLLVQCDADNQERFVFVNGAIRRLERPELQQQLATLPTAARSNLYAGESIWYDALDSMATQLQDAPQNDQIRTEWTQLLQSIGLPELATEPIGTCCMSE
;
A
#
# COMPACT_ATOMS: atom_id res chain seq x y z
N MET A 1 -3.74 -26.39 26.12
CA MET A 1 -4.37 -25.08 25.91
C MET A 1 -4.50 -24.91 24.40
N PRO A 2 -5.70 -24.73 23.83
CA PRO A 2 -5.81 -24.65 22.38
C PRO A 2 -5.37 -23.25 21.93
N THR A 3 -4.41 -23.23 21.00
CA THR A 3 -3.96 -22.04 20.28
C THR A 3 -5.12 -21.52 19.45
N VAL A 4 -5.62 -20.33 19.77
CA VAL A 4 -6.61 -19.63 18.93
C VAL A 4 -5.86 -19.17 17.69
N ALA A 5 -6.07 -19.86 16.56
CA ALA A 5 -5.72 -19.33 15.26
C ALA A 5 -6.51 -18.03 15.07
N GLN A 6 -5.79 -16.93 14.90
CA GLN A 6 -6.36 -15.60 14.71
C GLN A 6 -7.13 -15.62 13.39
N ALA A 7 -8.47 -15.63 13.45
CA ALA A 7 -9.29 -15.49 12.27
C ALA A 7 -9.10 -14.07 11.74
N ALA A 8 -8.69 -13.94 10.47
CA ALA A 8 -8.68 -12.66 9.79
C ALA A 8 -10.08 -12.01 9.90
N PRO A 9 -10.17 -10.68 10.02
CA PRO A 9 -11.46 -10.00 10.10
C PRO A 9 -12.36 -10.42 8.94
N GLU A 10 -13.63 -10.73 9.23
CA GLU A 10 -14.57 -11.19 8.21
C GLU A 10 -15.01 -9.98 7.35
N PHE A 11 -14.51 -9.90 6.12
CA PHE A 11 -14.86 -8.84 5.16
C PHE A 11 -15.99 -9.22 4.20
N SER A 12 -16.78 -10.24 4.55
CA SER A 12 -17.88 -10.79 3.74
C SER A 12 -19.08 -9.82 3.68
N ASP A 13 -18.93 -8.70 2.98
CA ASP A 13 -20.06 -7.81 2.70
C ASP A 13 -19.91 -7.14 1.32
N VAL A 14 -20.66 -7.67 0.37
CA VAL A 14 -20.69 -7.29 -1.05
C VAL A 14 -21.13 -5.82 -1.16
N GLY A 15 -20.23 -4.94 -1.60
CA GLY A 15 -20.58 -3.57 -1.99
C GLY A 15 -20.03 -2.43 -1.13
N ARG A 16 -19.00 -2.64 -0.29
CA ARG A 16 -18.35 -1.50 0.38
C ARG A 16 -17.59 -0.62 -0.63
N PRO A 17 -17.83 0.70 -0.64
CA PRO A 17 -17.05 1.62 -1.47
C PRO A 17 -15.58 1.56 -1.06
N ARG A 18 -14.69 1.74 -2.03
CA ARG A 18 -13.23 1.78 -1.81
C ARG A 18 -12.89 2.86 -0.81
N ARG A 19 -12.14 2.47 0.23
CA ARG A 19 -11.68 3.36 1.28
C ARG A 19 -10.21 3.62 1.08
N ARG A 20 -9.93 4.69 0.35
CA ARG A 20 -8.57 5.19 0.20
C ARG A 20 -8.03 5.84 1.47
N ARG A 21 -8.90 6.50 2.24
CA ARG A 21 -8.58 7.07 3.56
C ARG A 21 -9.34 6.32 4.65
N GLY A 22 -8.62 5.93 5.70
CA GLY A 22 -9.16 5.23 6.85
C GLY A 22 -10.21 6.08 7.54
N GLY A 23 -11.46 5.61 7.52
CA GLY A 23 -12.55 6.23 8.26
C GLY A 23 -12.51 5.78 9.71
N GLY A 24 -12.17 6.70 10.62
CA GLY A 24 -12.17 6.45 12.06
C GLY A 24 -12.51 7.74 12.81
N SER A 25 -13.76 8.19 12.74
CA SER A 25 -14.20 9.42 13.40
C SER A 25 -14.41 9.29 14.93
N ARG A 26 -14.05 8.14 15.53
CA ARG A 26 -14.25 7.87 16.96
C ARG A 26 -12.92 7.53 17.65
N GLY A 27 -12.21 8.58 18.07
CA GLY A 27 -11.47 8.62 19.34
C GLY A 27 -10.06 8.03 19.40
N SER A 28 -9.80 6.79 18.96
CA SER A 28 -8.53 6.11 19.29
C SER A 28 -7.47 6.12 18.17
N CYS A 29 -7.88 6.18 16.90
CA CYS A 29 -6.96 6.24 15.75
C CYS A 29 -6.80 7.64 15.14
N LEU A 30 -7.29 8.70 15.79
CA LEU A 30 -7.09 10.05 15.26
C LEU A 30 -5.85 10.65 15.89
N ILE A 31 -4.83 10.88 15.06
CA ILE A 31 -3.68 11.71 15.44
C ILE A 31 -3.97 13.14 15.01
N ALA A 32 -4.05 14.04 15.99
CA ALA A 32 -4.26 15.46 15.73
C ALA A 32 -3.17 16.01 14.80
N ASN A 33 -3.58 16.83 13.82
CA ASN A 33 -2.70 17.48 12.84
C ASN A 33 -1.94 16.53 11.91
N LYS A 34 -2.37 15.27 11.77
CA LYS A 34 -1.87 14.34 10.76
C LYS A 34 -2.99 13.84 9.85
N PRO A 35 -2.72 13.60 8.55
CA PRO A 35 -3.66 12.89 7.70
C PRO A 35 -4.02 11.52 8.30
N PRO A 36 -5.21 10.96 8.02
CA PRO A 36 -5.54 9.61 8.46
C PRO A 36 -4.70 8.57 7.70
N LEU A 37 -4.76 7.32 8.15
CA LEU A 37 -4.30 6.16 7.37
C LEU A 37 -4.73 6.32 5.90
N THR A 38 -3.80 6.30 4.96
CA THR A 38 -4.13 6.59 3.56
C THR A 38 -3.42 5.62 2.63
N ALA A 39 -4.13 4.99 1.70
CA ALA A 39 -3.55 4.25 0.61
C ALA A 39 -3.12 5.19 -0.52
N LEU A 40 -1.86 5.06 -0.96
CA LEU A 40 -1.32 5.83 -2.08
C LEU A 40 -1.72 5.16 -3.40
N VAL A 41 -3.03 5.10 -3.66
CA VAL A 41 -3.63 4.61 -4.91
C VAL A 41 -4.49 5.71 -5.53
N PRO A 42 -4.72 5.73 -6.85
CA PRO A 42 -5.67 6.66 -7.46
C PRO A 42 -7.08 6.38 -6.96
N ASP A 43 -8.00 7.32 -7.14
CA ASP A 43 -9.42 7.14 -6.80
C ASP A 43 -10.17 6.18 -7.76
N SER A 44 -9.42 5.47 -8.62
CA SER A 44 -9.95 4.57 -9.63
C SER A 44 -10.35 3.20 -9.06
N SER A 45 -11.19 2.51 -9.83
CA SER A 45 -11.74 1.22 -9.46
C SER A 45 -10.81 0.03 -9.71
N THR A 46 -9.53 0.17 -10.08
CA THR A 46 -8.47 -0.88 -9.99
C THR A 46 -7.14 -0.24 -10.39
N GLY A 47 -6.06 -0.52 -9.64
CA GLY A 47 -4.70 -0.19 -10.06
C GLY A 47 -4.02 -1.37 -10.77
N PHE A 48 -3.06 -1.08 -11.65
CA PHE A 48 -2.33 -2.10 -12.40
C PHE A 48 -0.88 -2.22 -11.98
N THR A 49 -0.34 -3.43 -12.10
CA THR A 49 1.07 -3.75 -11.89
C THR A 49 1.63 -4.60 -13.02
N LEU A 50 2.92 -4.49 -13.35
CA LEU A 50 3.63 -5.48 -14.18
C LEU A 50 4.41 -6.48 -13.31
N ALA A 51 4.70 -6.13 -12.06
CA ALA A 51 5.42 -6.98 -11.13
C ALA A 51 4.60 -8.24 -10.77
N PRO A 52 5.21 -9.44 -10.81
CA PRO A 52 4.57 -10.67 -10.32
C PRO A 52 4.22 -10.59 -8.84
N SER A 53 5.09 -9.96 -8.05
CA SER A 53 4.94 -9.73 -6.61
C SER A 53 5.15 -8.23 -6.34
N PRO A 54 4.08 -7.41 -6.40
CA PRO A 54 4.15 -5.96 -6.28
C PRO A 54 4.39 -5.44 -4.86
N SER A 55 4.86 -4.20 -4.78
CA SER A 55 4.80 -3.38 -3.56
C SER A 55 3.53 -2.52 -3.56
N LEU A 56 2.88 -2.43 -2.41
CA LEU A 56 1.78 -1.50 -2.14
C LEU A 56 2.27 -0.42 -1.17
N TRP A 57 1.78 0.82 -1.32
CA TRP A 57 2.29 1.96 -0.55
C TRP A 57 1.17 2.66 0.22
N PHE A 58 1.49 3.02 1.47
CA PHE A 58 0.55 3.55 2.44
C PHE A 58 1.18 4.68 3.24
N TYR A 59 0.37 5.63 3.68
CA TYR A 59 0.73 6.56 4.72
C TYR A 59 0.21 6.06 6.07
N LEU A 60 1.14 5.80 6.99
CA LEU A 60 0.85 5.46 8.38
C LEU A 60 1.10 6.70 9.26
N PRO A 61 0.06 7.29 9.87
CA PRO A 61 0.26 8.37 10.83
C PRO A 61 0.76 7.88 12.20
N TYR A 62 0.73 6.57 12.45
CA TYR A 62 1.02 5.94 13.75
C TYR A 62 2.40 5.28 13.76
N ARG A 63 2.95 5.10 14.97
CA ARG A 63 4.01 4.11 15.20
C ARG A 63 3.37 2.75 15.41
N LEU A 64 3.87 1.71 14.73
CA LEU A 64 3.43 0.36 15.03
C LEU A 64 4.01 -0.08 16.37
N THR A 65 3.13 -0.61 17.22
CA THR A 65 3.48 -1.19 18.52
C THR A 65 2.77 -2.52 18.67
N GLU A 66 3.06 -3.27 19.73
CA GLU A 66 2.27 -4.46 20.08
C GLU A 66 0.77 -4.14 20.27
N GLN A 67 0.45 -2.88 20.59
CA GLN A 67 -0.90 -2.39 20.80
C GLN A 67 -1.52 -1.73 19.55
N HIS A 68 -0.70 -1.41 18.56
CA HIS A 68 -1.08 -0.86 17.26
C HIS A 68 -0.49 -1.73 16.16
N SER A 69 -0.99 -2.96 16.06
CA SER A 69 -0.59 -3.88 15.01
C SER A 69 -1.21 -3.50 13.68
N LEU A 70 -0.50 -3.85 12.61
CA LEU A 70 -0.94 -3.71 11.24
C LEU A 70 -1.22 -5.09 10.67
N GLU A 71 -2.36 -5.25 10.00
CA GLU A 71 -2.71 -6.48 9.30
C GLU A 71 -2.91 -6.16 7.82
N PHE A 72 -2.21 -6.88 6.96
CA PHE A 72 -2.41 -6.84 5.51
C PHE A 72 -3.13 -8.12 5.08
N VAL A 73 -4.18 -7.97 4.29
CA VAL A 73 -4.97 -9.08 3.75
C VAL A 73 -5.08 -8.93 2.24
N LEU A 74 -4.86 -10.02 1.51
CA LEU A 74 -5.05 -10.12 0.06
C LEU A 74 -6.04 -11.25 -0.23
N LYS A 75 -7.05 -10.94 -1.03
CA LYS A 75 -8.06 -11.90 -1.48
C LYS A 75 -8.14 -11.92 -3.00
N ASP A 76 -8.53 -13.06 -3.55
CA ASP A 76 -8.75 -13.20 -4.99
C ASP A 76 -10.16 -12.78 -5.41
N SER A 77 -10.50 -13.04 -6.68
CA SER A 77 -11.80 -12.69 -7.26
C SER A 77 -12.99 -13.48 -6.70
N GLN A 78 -12.75 -14.57 -5.98
CA GLN A 78 -13.77 -15.39 -5.31
C GLN A 78 -13.89 -15.06 -3.80
N ASP A 79 -13.21 -14.00 -3.35
CA ASP A 79 -13.08 -13.62 -1.93
C ASP A 79 -12.28 -14.63 -1.09
N ASP A 80 -11.54 -15.54 -1.73
CA ASP A 80 -10.68 -16.50 -1.05
C ASP A 80 -9.40 -15.82 -0.56
N LEU A 81 -8.98 -16.15 0.67
CA LEU A 81 -7.76 -15.62 1.27
C LEU A 81 -6.52 -16.12 0.51
N VAL A 82 -5.81 -15.20 -0.14
CA VAL A 82 -4.54 -15.49 -0.85
C VAL A 82 -3.35 -15.30 0.08
N TYR A 83 -3.38 -14.23 0.87
CA TYR A 83 -2.27 -13.89 1.77
C TYR A 83 -2.74 -13.03 2.93
N THR A 84 -2.19 -13.27 4.12
CA THR A 84 -2.30 -12.35 5.25
C THR A 84 -0.95 -12.22 5.96
N LYS A 85 -0.68 -11.03 6.50
CA LYS A 85 0.46 -10.79 7.38
C LYS A 85 0.09 -9.80 8.47
N THR A 86 0.36 -10.19 9.71
CA THR A 86 0.31 -9.29 10.87
C THR A 86 1.72 -8.80 11.19
N LEU A 87 1.84 -7.50 11.41
CA LEU A 87 3.06 -6.83 11.84
C LEU A 87 2.77 -6.13 13.17
N ALA A 88 3.47 -6.56 14.21
CA ALA A 88 3.45 -5.98 15.54
C ALA A 88 4.89 -5.72 16.00
N GLY A 89 5.08 -4.74 16.88
CA GLY A 89 6.28 -4.72 17.72
C GLY A 89 7.59 -4.19 17.14
N ASN A 90 7.66 -3.74 15.88
CA ASN A 90 8.88 -3.11 15.34
C ASN A 90 8.61 -1.65 14.94
N GLU A 91 9.35 -0.75 15.60
CA GLU A 91 9.25 0.72 15.60
C GLU A 91 9.29 1.35 14.19
N THR A 92 8.22 1.20 13.43
CA THR A 92 8.04 1.93 12.18
C THR A 92 7.65 3.36 12.52
N ALA A 93 8.52 4.30 12.16
CA ALA A 93 8.22 5.70 12.30
C ALA A 93 6.99 6.06 11.45
N PRO A 94 6.15 7.03 11.90
CA PRO A 94 5.07 7.55 11.07
C PRO A 94 5.63 8.07 9.74
N GLY A 95 4.92 7.80 8.64
CA GLY A 95 5.38 8.16 7.32
C GLY A 95 4.76 7.31 6.21
N ILE A 96 5.29 7.51 5.01
CA ILE A 96 4.99 6.70 3.84
C ILE A 96 5.82 5.42 3.90
N VAL A 97 5.14 4.30 3.76
CA VAL A 97 5.69 2.96 3.93
C VAL A 97 5.24 2.06 2.80
N ASN A 98 6.03 1.04 2.48
CA ASN A 98 5.62 -0.01 1.57
C ASN A 98 5.27 -1.31 2.31
N PHE A 99 4.39 -2.09 1.70
CA PHE A 99 4.16 -3.48 1.97
C PHE A 99 4.47 -4.26 0.70
N ARG A 100 5.59 -4.97 0.69
CA ARG A 100 5.98 -5.81 -0.44
C ARG A 100 5.37 -7.20 -0.26
N LEU A 101 4.69 -7.71 -1.28
CA LEU A 101 4.27 -9.10 -1.26
C LEU A 101 5.51 -10.03 -1.27
N PRO A 102 5.48 -11.17 -0.56
CA PRO A 102 6.58 -12.11 -0.61
C PRO A 102 6.69 -12.71 -2.01
N GLN A 103 7.90 -13.15 -2.39
CA GLN A 103 8.14 -13.74 -3.71
C GLN A 103 7.34 -15.04 -3.96
N SER A 104 6.88 -15.70 -2.88
CA SER A 104 5.98 -16.86 -2.95
C SER A 104 4.56 -16.52 -3.35
N VAL A 105 4.13 -15.26 -3.20
CA VAL A 105 2.81 -14.76 -3.60
C VAL A 105 2.96 -14.08 -4.95
N ILE A 106 2.52 -14.78 -6.00
CA ILE A 106 2.55 -14.31 -7.38
C ILE A 106 1.12 -14.02 -7.82
N LEU A 107 0.86 -12.80 -8.26
CA LEU A 107 -0.43 -12.41 -8.82
C LEU A 107 -0.59 -12.99 -10.24
N ASP A 108 -1.75 -13.57 -10.49
CA ASP A 108 -2.16 -14.03 -11.81
C ASP A 108 -2.62 -12.84 -12.69
N THR A 109 -2.49 -12.96 -14.01
CA THR A 109 -2.84 -11.91 -14.98
C THR A 109 -4.31 -11.97 -15.43
N ALA A 110 -4.96 -13.11 -15.24
CA ALA A 110 -6.35 -13.39 -15.61
C ALA A 110 -7.38 -12.85 -14.60
N GLN A 111 -6.97 -12.47 -13.39
CA GLN A 111 -7.88 -11.98 -12.35
C GLN A 111 -7.40 -10.71 -11.64
N SER A 112 -8.32 -10.10 -10.89
CA SER A 112 -8.03 -8.98 -9.97
C SER A 112 -8.04 -9.50 -8.54
N TYR A 113 -7.30 -8.82 -7.68
CA TYR A 113 -7.21 -9.11 -6.25
C TYR A 113 -7.66 -7.88 -5.47
N GLU A 114 -8.34 -8.11 -4.35
CA GLU A 114 -8.70 -7.06 -3.39
C GLU A 114 -7.74 -7.15 -2.21
N TRP A 115 -7.18 -6.02 -1.81
CA TRP A 115 -6.31 -5.92 -0.64
C TRP A 115 -6.92 -5.02 0.41
N TYR A 116 -6.60 -5.31 1.66
CA TYR A 116 -6.98 -4.55 2.83
C TYR A 116 -5.75 -4.31 3.69
N LEU A 117 -5.63 -3.09 4.20
CA LEU A 117 -4.66 -2.76 5.23
C LEU A 117 -5.41 -2.23 6.44
N LEU A 118 -5.25 -2.92 7.57
CA LEU A 118 -5.88 -2.61 8.82
C LEU A 118 -4.85 -2.17 9.83
N VAL A 119 -5.24 -1.24 10.69
CA VAL A 119 -4.47 -0.84 11.87
C VAL A 119 -5.38 -0.94 13.07
N GLN A 120 -4.95 -1.74 14.05
CA GLN A 120 -5.61 -1.84 15.34
C GLN A 120 -5.37 -0.56 16.14
N CYS A 121 -6.44 0.03 16.66
CA CYS A 121 -6.39 1.33 17.36
C CYS A 121 -6.54 1.20 18.88
N ASP A 122 -6.85 0.00 19.37
CA ASP A 122 -7.15 -0.27 20.77
C ASP A 122 -6.78 -1.72 21.08
N ALA A 123 -5.74 -1.95 21.88
CA ALA A 123 -5.31 -3.30 22.22
C ALA A 123 -6.36 -4.09 23.01
N ASP A 124 -7.22 -3.38 23.75
CA ASP A 124 -8.25 -3.98 24.60
C ASP A 124 -9.58 -4.17 23.85
N ASN A 125 -9.71 -3.62 22.65
CA ASN A 125 -10.91 -3.75 21.82
C ASN A 125 -10.58 -3.94 20.33
N GLN A 126 -10.53 -5.21 19.90
CA GLN A 126 -10.26 -5.62 18.52
C GLN A 126 -11.28 -5.12 17.48
N GLU A 127 -12.45 -4.62 17.89
CA GLU A 127 -13.43 -4.03 16.96
C GLU A 127 -13.07 -2.58 16.58
N ARG A 128 -12.11 -1.96 17.27
CA ARG A 128 -11.65 -0.61 16.99
C ARG A 128 -10.41 -0.63 16.08
N PHE A 129 -10.67 -0.76 14.79
CA PHE A 129 -9.64 -0.63 13.76
C PHE A 129 -9.99 0.46 12.75
N VAL A 130 -8.97 0.98 12.09
CA VAL A 130 -9.11 1.73 10.83
C VAL A 130 -8.56 0.89 9.70
N PHE A 131 -9.14 1.02 8.52
CA PHE A 131 -8.65 0.30 7.36
C PHE A 131 -8.76 1.10 6.09
N VAL A 132 -7.88 0.77 5.15
CA VAL A 132 -7.93 1.19 3.75
C VAL A 132 -7.96 -0.06 2.87
N ASN A 133 -8.55 0.06 1.69
CA ASN A 133 -8.65 -1.05 0.75
C ASN A 133 -8.59 -0.57 -0.70
N GLY A 134 -8.33 -1.52 -1.60
CA GLY A 134 -8.36 -1.30 -3.03
C GLY A 134 -8.08 -2.57 -3.80
N ALA A 135 -8.07 -2.47 -5.12
CA ALA A 135 -7.76 -3.59 -5.98
C ALA A 135 -6.48 -3.43 -6.76
N ILE A 136 -5.89 -4.57 -7.08
CA ILE A 136 -4.70 -4.70 -7.89
C ILE A 136 -4.92 -5.79 -8.95
N ARG A 137 -4.46 -5.51 -10.16
CA ARG A 137 -4.41 -6.51 -11.23
C ARG A 137 -3.04 -6.49 -11.89
N ARG A 138 -2.44 -7.68 -12.03
CA ARG A 138 -1.22 -7.83 -12.81
C ARG A 138 -1.55 -7.87 -14.29
N LEU A 139 -0.77 -7.17 -15.10
CA LEU A 139 -0.87 -7.18 -16.55
C LEU A 139 0.36 -7.88 -17.15
N GLU A 140 0.14 -8.56 -18.27
CA GLU A 140 1.21 -9.04 -19.13
C GLU A 140 1.36 -8.08 -20.32
N ARG A 141 2.48 -7.34 -20.34
CA ARG A 141 2.81 -6.39 -21.41
C ARG A 141 4.27 -6.56 -21.85
N PRO A 142 4.58 -7.59 -22.65
CA PRO A 142 5.96 -7.92 -23.02
C PRO A 142 6.70 -6.77 -23.71
N GLU A 143 6.01 -6.03 -24.60
CA GLU A 143 6.59 -4.88 -25.30
C GLU A 143 6.99 -3.77 -24.32
N LEU A 144 6.14 -3.46 -23.34
CA LEU A 144 6.43 -2.47 -22.32
C LEU A 144 7.58 -2.93 -21.40
N GLN A 145 7.63 -4.22 -21.04
CA GLN A 145 8.74 -4.79 -20.26
C GLN A 145 10.07 -4.70 -21.00
N GLN A 146 10.09 -4.93 -22.32
CA GLN A 146 11.28 -4.76 -23.16
C GLN A 146 11.75 -3.30 -23.18
N GLN A 147 10.83 -2.35 -23.32
CA GLN A 147 11.16 -0.92 -23.24
C GLN A 147 11.78 -0.59 -21.88
N LEU A 148 11.13 -0.99 -20.78
CA LEU A 148 11.61 -0.77 -19.40
C LEU A 148 13.01 -1.36 -19.14
N ALA A 149 13.33 -2.52 -19.74
CA ALA A 149 14.64 -3.14 -19.61
C ALA A 149 15.77 -2.28 -20.19
N THR A 150 15.48 -1.48 -21.22
CA THR A 150 16.47 -0.58 -21.86
C THR A 150 16.46 0.83 -21.29
N LEU A 151 15.39 1.23 -20.60
CA LEU A 151 15.29 2.56 -20.00
C LEU A 151 16.14 2.68 -18.73
N PRO A 152 16.84 3.82 -18.54
CA PRO A 152 17.45 4.17 -17.26
C PRO A 152 16.43 4.14 -16.12
N THR A 153 16.84 3.67 -14.94
CA THR A 153 15.96 3.55 -13.76
C THR A 153 15.21 4.85 -13.46
N ALA A 154 15.90 6.00 -13.57
CA ALA A 154 15.33 7.32 -13.32
C ALA A 154 14.12 7.67 -14.23
N ALA A 155 14.04 7.07 -15.41
CA ALA A 155 12.97 7.34 -16.37
C ALA A 155 11.83 6.30 -16.33
N ARG A 156 11.97 5.22 -15.56
CA ARG A 156 10.98 4.13 -15.52
C ARG A 156 9.66 4.54 -14.87
N SER A 157 9.72 5.31 -13.78
CA SER A 157 8.53 5.81 -13.06
C SER A 157 7.58 6.58 -13.99
N ASN A 158 8.12 7.46 -14.84
CA ASN A 158 7.35 8.23 -15.81
C ASN A 158 6.69 7.36 -16.88
N LEU A 159 7.40 6.34 -17.38
CA LEU A 159 6.83 5.40 -18.34
C LEU A 159 5.69 4.56 -17.72
N TYR A 160 5.89 4.04 -16.50
CA TYR A 160 4.84 3.33 -15.78
C TYR A 160 3.60 4.21 -15.56
N ALA A 161 3.79 5.46 -15.13
CA ALA A 161 2.70 6.41 -14.91
C ALA A 161 1.93 6.70 -16.21
N GLY A 162 2.64 6.93 -17.33
CA GLY A 162 2.04 7.14 -18.65
C GLY A 162 1.23 5.94 -19.15
N GLU A 163 1.64 4.72 -18.80
CA GLU A 163 0.96 3.47 -19.14
C GLU A 163 -0.07 3.02 -18.09
N SER A 164 -0.40 3.87 -17.10
CA SER A 164 -1.34 3.57 -16.01
C SER A 164 -0.95 2.35 -15.16
N ILE A 165 0.34 1.99 -15.12
CA ILE A 165 0.90 0.94 -14.27
C ILE A 165 1.25 1.56 -12.91
N TRP A 166 0.21 1.90 -12.15
CA TRP A 166 0.31 2.73 -10.96
C TRP A 166 1.25 2.17 -9.88
N TYR A 167 1.13 0.89 -9.53
CA TYR A 167 1.89 0.32 -8.41
C TYR A 167 3.40 0.35 -8.71
N ASP A 168 3.82 0.00 -9.92
CA ASP A 168 5.22 0.08 -10.36
C ASP A 168 5.71 1.53 -10.49
N ALA A 169 4.86 2.45 -10.95
CA ALA A 169 5.21 3.87 -11.04
C ALA A 169 5.57 4.44 -9.66
N LEU A 170 4.73 4.16 -8.68
CA LEU A 170 4.89 4.64 -7.32
C LEU A 170 6.08 3.97 -6.62
N ASP A 171 6.24 2.65 -6.76
CA ASP A 171 7.38 1.91 -6.20
C ASP A 171 8.71 2.38 -6.79
N SER A 172 8.76 2.59 -8.11
CA SER A 172 9.93 3.12 -8.79
C SER A 172 10.27 4.53 -8.31
N MET A 173 9.29 5.43 -8.20
CA MET A 173 9.53 6.80 -7.75
C MET A 173 9.94 6.87 -6.28
N ALA A 174 9.27 6.12 -5.40
CA ALA A 174 9.58 6.09 -3.98
C ALA A 174 10.99 5.51 -3.72
N THR A 175 11.38 4.46 -4.45
CA THR A 175 12.74 3.89 -4.37
C THR A 175 13.79 4.92 -4.80
N GLN A 176 13.56 5.63 -5.91
CA GLN A 176 14.46 6.69 -6.36
C GLN A 176 14.60 7.81 -5.32
N LEU A 177 13.49 8.18 -4.65
CA LEU A 177 13.52 9.20 -3.60
C LEU A 177 14.26 8.70 -2.34
N GLN A 178 14.15 7.42 -1.99
CA GLN A 178 14.91 6.80 -0.91
C GLN A 178 16.42 6.76 -1.20
N ASP A 179 16.80 6.45 -2.45
CA ASP A 179 18.21 6.37 -2.89
C ASP A 179 18.86 7.76 -3.00
N ALA A 180 18.10 8.78 -3.39
CA ALA A 180 18.58 10.14 -3.61
C ALA A 180 17.66 11.19 -2.96
N PRO A 181 17.53 11.20 -1.61
CA PRO A 181 16.56 12.04 -0.90
C PRO A 181 16.84 13.54 -1.03
N GLN A 182 18.06 13.92 -1.44
CA GLN A 182 18.48 15.31 -1.65
C GLN A 182 18.31 15.81 -3.08
N ASN A 183 17.81 14.99 -4.00
CA ASN A 183 17.60 15.37 -5.40
C ASN A 183 16.28 16.16 -5.56
N ASP A 184 16.39 17.46 -5.90
CA ASP A 184 15.25 18.35 -6.10
C ASP A 184 14.31 17.91 -7.23
N GLN A 185 14.85 17.32 -8.30
CA GLN A 185 14.06 16.85 -9.42
C GLN A 185 13.17 15.67 -8.97
N ILE A 186 13.75 14.67 -8.29
CA ILE A 186 13.00 13.50 -7.81
C ILE A 186 11.92 13.92 -6.79
N ARG A 187 12.21 14.88 -5.90
CA ARG A 187 11.21 15.44 -4.97
C ARG A 187 10.06 16.13 -5.70
N THR A 188 10.38 16.86 -6.76
CA THR A 188 9.37 17.54 -7.59
C THR A 188 8.48 16.53 -8.30
N GLU A 189 9.07 15.50 -8.91
CA GLU A 189 8.33 14.43 -9.59
C GLU A 189 7.48 13.61 -8.61
N TRP A 190 7.98 13.31 -7.40
CA TRP A 190 7.20 12.69 -6.32
C TRP A 190 5.97 13.52 -5.94
N THR A 191 6.16 14.83 -5.77
CA THR A 191 5.08 15.76 -5.43
C THR A 191 4.02 15.81 -6.53
N GLN A 192 4.45 15.89 -7.80
CA GLN A 192 3.54 15.87 -8.94
C GLN A 192 2.77 14.55 -9.06
N LEU A 193 3.44 13.42 -8.81
CA LEU A 193 2.82 12.09 -8.83
C LEU A 193 1.70 11.99 -7.77
N LEU A 194 1.97 12.40 -6.52
CA LEU A 194 0.93 12.40 -5.49
C LEU A 194 -0.16 13.45 -5.72
N GLN A 195 0.18 14.60 -6.30
CA GLN A 195 -0.81 15.61 -6.68
C GLN A 195 -1.76 15.08 -7.76
N SER A 196 -1.26 14.30 -8.73
CA SER A 196 -2.07 13.73 -9.82
C SER A 196 -3.20 12.83 -9.33
N ILE A 197 -3.02 12.25 -8.15
CA ILE A 197 -4.01 11.41 -7.47
C ILE A 197 -4.71 12.16 -6.32
N GLY A 198 -4.50 13.46 -6.13
CA GLY A 198 -5.15 14.24 -5.07
C GLY A 198 -4.65 13.95 -3.64
N LEU A 199 -3.37 13.59 -3.47
CA LEU A 199 -2.70 13.48 -2.16
C LEU A 199 -1.48 14.42 -2.02
N PRO A 200 -1.55 15.69 -2.46
CA PRO A 200 -0.40 16.60 -2.38
C PRO A 200 0.11 16.81 -0.94
N GLU A 201 -0.76 16.67 0.06
CA GLU A 201 -0.41 16.82 1.48
C GLU A 201 0.55 15.75 2.01
N LEU A 202 0.66 14.61 1.32
CA LEU A 202 1.56 13.52 1.72
C LEU A 202 2.95 13.64 1.09
N ALA A 203 3.16 14.55 0.14
CA ALA A 203 4.42 14.68 -0.59
C ALA A 203 5.62 15.03 0.30
N THR A 204 5.38 15.64 1.45
CA THR A 204 6.41 16.03 2.41
C THR A 204 6.54 15.08 3.60
N GLU A 205 5.69 14.04 3.69
CA GLU A 205 5.82 13.05 4.76
C GLU A 205 7.04 12.17 4.51
N PRO A 206 7.75 11.73 5.57
CA PRO A 206 8.97 10.95 5.41
C PRO A 206 8.67 9.59 4.77
N ILE A 207 9.52 9.14 3.86
CA ILE A 207 9.46 7.76 3.34
C ILE A 207 10.32 6.88 4.24
N GLY A 208 9.67 5.99 4.98
CA GLY A 208 10.31 5.05 5.89
C GLY A 208 10.49 3.66 5.27
N THR A 209 11.44 2.91 5.82
CA THR A 209 11.52 1.46 5.56
C THR A 209 10.62 0.77 6.58
N CYS A 210 9.57 0.12 6.10
CA CYS A 210 8.63 -0.64 6.91
C CYS A 210 8.43 -1.97 6.20
N CYS A 211 8.19 -3.01 6.99
CA CYS A 211 7.26 -4.03 6.56
C CYS A 211 7.72 -4.82 5.33
N MET A 212 9.00 -5.18 5.31
CA MET A 212 9.49 -6.20 4.38
C MET A 212 8.89 -7.55 4.79
N SER A 213 8.26 -8.23 3.84
CA SER A 213 8.12 -9.68 3.92
C SER A 213 9.50 -10.29 3.69
N GLU A 214 10.20 -10.63 4.78
CA GLU A 214 11.09 -11.81 4.72
C GLU A 214 10.27 -13.05 4.32
#